data_AF-A0A936IWM9-F1
#
_entry.id   AF-A0A936IWM9-F1
#
_cell.length_a   1.000
_cell.length_b   1.000
_cell.length_c   1.000
_cell.angle_alpha   90.00
_cell.angle_beta   90.00
_cell.angle_gamma   90.00
#
_symmetry.space_group_name_H-M   'P 1'
#
loop_
_entity.id
_entity.type
_entity.pdbx_description
1 polymer ?
#
loop_
_entity_poly.entity_id
_entity_poly.type
_entity_poly.pdbx_seq_one_letter_code
_entity_poly.pdbx_strand_id
1 'polypeptide(L)'
;MTYESILQKASVVAPGVTLVIAKMSFARRLELATKIREIAARLEYLNAGDGRERMEAAILTGEVERLYVQWGLKEIIGLLIDGEPATPDRLIDNGPEELFREALEAVKSECSLSEAERKN
;
A
#
# COMPACT_ATOMS: atom_id res chain seq x y z
N MET A 1 -16.06 -6.80 23.90
CA MET A 1 -14.78 -6.51 23.21
C MET A 1 -15.10 -5.66 22.00
N THR A 2 -14.54 -4.45 21.91
CA THR A 2 -14.72 -3.56 20.74
C THR A 2 -13.48 -3.73 19.86
N TYR A 3 -13.66 -4.12 18.60
CA TYR A 3 -12.56 -4.29 17.65
C TYR A 3 -12.54 -3.12 16.68
N GLU A 4 -11.46 -2.34 16.70
CA GLU A 4 -11.25 -1.26 15.74
C GLU A 4 -10.62 -1.83 14.47
N SER A 5 -11.29 -1.64 13.34
CA SER A 5 -10.84 -2.16 12.03
C SER A 5 -9.91 -1.20 11.29
N ILE A 6 -9.53 -0.09 11.93
CA ILE A 6 -8.68 0.95 11.37
C ILE A 6 -7.57 1.36 12.35
N LEU A 7 -6.48 1.85 11.79
CA LEU A 7 -5.36 2.50 12.46
C LEU A 7 -5.23 3.90 11.88
N GLN A 8 -5.12 4.92 12.73
CA GLN A 8 -4.82 6.28 12.29
C GLN A 8 -3.35 6.57 12.55
N LYS A 9 -2.64 7.09 11.55
CA LYS A 9 -1.24 7.47 11.65
C LYS A 9 -1.05 8.88 11.11
N ALA A 10 -0.56 9.78 11.96
CA ALA A 10 -0.14 11.11 11.50
C ALA A 10 1.06 10.99 10.55
N SER A 11 1.02 11.74 9.45
CA SER A 11 2.11 11.79 8.48
C SER A 11 3.30 12.55 9.06
N VAL A 12 4.50 12.03 8.83
CA VAL A 12 5.77 12.68 9.15
C VAL A 12 6.20 13.58 8.01
N VAL A 13 5.95 13.16 6.76
CA VAL A 13 6.35 13.91 5.56
C VAL A 13 5.40 15.07 5.24
N ALA A 14 4.14 15.00 5.64
CA ALA A 14 3.13 16.04 5.41
C ALA A 14 2.44 16.45 6.72
N PRO A 15 2.92 17.50 7.41
CA PRO A 15 2.33 17.97 8.66
C PRO A 15 0.84 18.32 8.50
N GLY A 16 0.00 17.82 9.42
CA GLY A 16 -1.45 18.02 9.37
C GLY A 16 -2.20 16.95 8.55
N VAL A 17 -1.50 16.05 7.86
CA VAL A 17 -2.10 14.91 7.17
C VAL A 17 -2.17 13.70 8.11
N THR A 18 -3.30 13.02 8.12
CA THR A 18 -3.49 11.73 8.81
C THR A 18 -3.86 10.65 7.80
N LEU A 19 -3.09 9.56 7.81
CA LEU A 19 -3.35 8.36 7.04
C LEU A 19 -4.24 7.41 7.86
N VAL A 20 -5.41 7.07 7.32
CA VAL A 20 -6.29 6.07 7.93
C VAL A 20 -6.07 4.75 7.22
N ILE A 21 -5.51 3.78 7.93
CA ILE A 21 -5.11 2.48 7.41
C ILE A 21 -6.11 1.44 7.90
N ALA A 22 -6.55 0.56 7.01
CA ALA A 22 -7.33 -0.61 7.37
C ALA A 22 -6.46 -1.64 8.12
N LYS A 23 -6.89 -2.05 9.32
CA LYS A 23 -6.29 -3.22 9.97
C LYS A 23 -6.57 -4.48 9.16
N MET A 24 -5.60 -5.38 9.13
CA MET A 24 -5.67 -6.60 8.33
C MET A 24 -6.65 -7.62 8.93
N SER A 25 -7.82 -7.76 8.32
CA SER A 25 -8.67 -8.93 8.58
C SER A 25 -8.16 -10.15 7.82
N PHE A 26 -8.53 -11.35 8.28
CA PHE A 26 -8.15 -12.61 7.63
C PHE A 26 -8.53 -12.63 6.14
N ALA A 27 -9.77 -12.24 5.82
CA ALA A 27 -10.26 -12.19 4.44
C ALA A 27 -9.44 -11.23 3.56
N ARG A 28 -9.14 -10.03 4.09
CA ARG A 28 -8.34 -9.05 3.34
C ARG A 28 -6.93 -9.53 3.06
N ARG A 29 -6.32 -10.22 4.01
CA ARG A 29 -4.98 -10.80 3.84
C ARG A 29 -4.97 -11.86 2.74
N LEU A 30 -5.97 -12.73 2.72
CA LEU A 30 -6.07 -13.78 1.71
C LEU A 30 -6.27 -13.21 0.30
N GLU A 31 -7.12 -12.18 0.17
CA GLU A 31 -7.33 -11.52 -1.13
C GLU A 31 -6.06 -10.83 -1.62
N LEU A 32 -5.38 -10.07 -0.76
CA LEU A 32 -4.13 -9.40 -1.10
C LEU A 32 -3.05 -10.41 -1.49
N ALA A 33 -2.87 -11.48 -0.71
CA ALA A 33 -1.89 -12.53 -1.01
C ALA A 33 -2.17 -13.22 -2.35
N THR A 34 -3.44 -13.41 -2.71
CA THR A 34 -3.83 -14.01 -3.99
C THR A 34 -3.42 -13.11 -5.16
N LYS A 35 -3.74 -11.82 -5.08
CA LYS A 35 -3.39 -10.83 -6.12
C LYS A 35 -1.88 -10.63 -6.25
N ILE A 36 -1.16 -10.57 -5.13
CA ILE A 36 0.31 -10.43 -5.15
C ILE A 36 0.96 -11.66 -5.78
N ARG A 37 0.49 -12.88 -5.48
CA ARG A 37 1.03 -14.11 -6.06
C ARG A 37 0.92 -14.12 -7.59
N GLU A 38 -0.18 -13.63 -8.14
CA GLU A 38 -0.37 -13.53 -9.60
C GLU A 38 0.64 -12.58 -10.26
N ILE A 39 0.99 -11.49 -9.59
CA ILE A 39 1.99 -10.52 -10.08
C ILE A 39 3.42 -11.05 -9.87
N ALA A 40 3.71 -11.66 -8.72
CA ALA A 40 5.02 -12.22 -8.39
C ALA A 40 5.45 -13.33 -9.35
N ALA A 41 4.52 -14.19 -9.76
CA ALA A 41 4.80 -15.23 -10.76
C ALA A 41 5.27 -14.66 -12.11
N ARG A 42 4.85 -13.43 -12.46
CA ARG A 42 5.32 -12.72 -13.66
C ARG A 42 6.67 -12.06 -13.44
N LEU A 43 6.92 -11.53 -12.24
CA LEU A 43 8.19 -10.91 -11.84
C LEU A 43 9.37 -11.89 -11.85
N GLU A 44 9.16 -13.12 -11.35
CA GLU A 44 10.23 -14.13 -11.28
C GLU A 44 10.76 -14.52 -12.67
N TYR A 45 9.92 -14.45 -13.71
CA TYR A 45 10.33 -14.70 -15.09
C TYR A 45 11.22 -13.58 -15.66
N LEU A 46 10.93 -12.32 -15.30
CA LEU A 46 11.53 -11.13 -15.90
C LEU A 46 12.85 -10.69 -15.24
N ASN A 47 13.04 -11.00 -13.95
CA ASN A 47 14.28 -10.61 -13.24
C ASN A 47 15.54 -11.36 -13.72
N ALA A 48 15.40 -12.43 -14.50
CA ALA A 48 16.53 -13.17 -15.09
C ALA A 48 17.01 -12.61 -16.44
N GLY A 49 16.46 -11.47 -16.86
CA GLY A 49 16.47 -11.01 -18.24
C GLY A 49 17.34 -9.79 -18.60
N ASP A 50 17.19 -9.31 -19.84
CA ASP A 50 17.88 -8.16 -20.41
C ASP A 50 17.33 -6.79 -19.91
N GLY A 51 17.78 -5.69 -20.52
CA GLY A 51 17.35 -4.33 -20.14
C GLY A 51 15.85 -4.07 -20.29
N ARG A 52 15.15 -4.76 -21.19
CA ARG A 52 13.70 -4.67 -21.35
C ARG A 52 12.99 -5.41 -20.24
N GLU A 53 13.47 -6.59 -19.88
CA GLU A 53 12.86 -7.42 -18.83
C GLU A 53 13.02 -6.77 -17.44
N ARG A 54 14.12 -6.03 -17.19
CA ARG A 54 14.27 -5.21 -15.97
C ARG A 54 13.28 -4.06 -15.89
N MET A 55 12.96 -3.42 -17.02
CA MET A 55 11.95 -2.36 -17.07
C MET A 55 10.56 -2.94 -16.75
N GLU A 56 10.22 -4.08 -17.34
CA GLU A 56 8.96 -4.78 -17.07
C GLU A 56 8.87 -5.21 -15.59
N ALA A 57 9.97 -5.64 -14.98
CA ALA A 57 10.02 -5.94 -13.55
C ALA A 57 9.79 -4.70 -12.66
N ALA A 58 10.32 -3.53 -13.05
CA ALA A 58 10.08 -2.28 -12.32
C ALA A 58 8.59 -1.87 -12.38
N ILE A 59 7.95 -2.03 -13.54
CA ILE A 59 6.52 -1.74 -13.71
C ILE A 59 5.68 -2.66 -12.82
N LEU A 60 5.93 -3.97 -12.86
CA LEU A 60 5.20 -4.93 -12.02
C LEU A 60 5.43 -4.68 -10.52
N THR A 61 6.62 -4.22 -10.13
CA THR A 61 6.89 -3.81 -8.75
C THR A 61 6.01 -2.62 -8.36
N GLY A 62 5.92 -1.60 -9.21
CA GLY A 62 5.03 -0.46 -9.00
C GLY A 62 3.54 -0.86 -8.92
N GLU A 63 3.10 -1.86 -9.69
CA GLU A 63 1.74 -2.40 -9.59
C GLU A 63 1.45 -3.06 -8.24
N VAL A 64 2.42 -3.80 -7.69
CA VAL A 64 2.30 -4.37 -6.34
C VAL A 64 2.20 -3.26 -5.30
N GLU A 65 3.04 -2.23 -5.39
CA GLU A 65 3.03 -1.11 -4.45
C GLU A 65 1.72 -0.33 -4.49
N ARG A 66 1.22 -0.04 -5.70
CA ARG A 66 -0.09 0.54 -5.92
C ARG A 66 -1.18 -0.31 -5.27
N LEU A 67 -1.14 -1.63 -5.49
CA LEU A 67 -2.13 -2.56 -4.94
C LEU A 67 -2.15 -2.49 -3.41
N TYR A 68 -0.98 -2.48 -2.76
CA TYR A 68 -0.89 -2.33 -1.30
C TYR A 68 -1.57 -1.06 -0.82
N VAL A 69 -1.24 0.11 -1.39
CA VAL A 69 -1.81 1.38 -0.96
C VAL A 69 -3.32 1.44 -1.21
N GLN A 70 -3.77 1.03 -2.40
CA GLN A 70 -5.20 1.02 -2.74
C GLN A 70 -6.03 0.12 -1.82
N TRP A 71 -5.43 -0.99 -1.33
CA TRP A 71 -6.08 -1.92 -0.43
C TRP A 71 -6.03 -1.50 1.04
N GLY A 72 -4.87 -1.03 1.49
CA GLY A 72 -4.58 -0.77 2.88
C GLY A 72 -4.97 0.63 3.34
N LEU A 73 -4.88 1.64 2.47
CA LEU A 73 -5.24 3.01 2.79
C LEU A 73 -6.74 3.21 2.60
N LYS A 74 -7.43 3.64 3.67
CA LYS A 74 -8.86 3.91 3.66
C LYS A 74 -9.19 5.35 3.35
N GLU A 75 -8.45 6.26 3.96
CA GLU A 75 -8.74 7.69 3.90
C GLU A 75 -7.46 8.48 4.17
N ILE A 76 -7.42 9.70 3.64
CA ILE A 76 -6.36 10.67 3.87
C ILE A 76 -7.05 11.94 4.35
N ILE A 77 -6.81 12.29 5.61
CA ILE A 77 -7.41 13.45 6.24
C ILE A 77 -6.40 14.59 6.22
N GLY A 78 -6.83 15.81 5.88
CA GLY A 78 -5.98 17.01 5.94
C GLY A 78 -5.15 17.27 4.68
N LEU A 79 -5.33 16.50 3.61
CA LEU A 79 -4.71 16.76 2.31
C LEU A 79 -5.77 17.14 1.26
N LEU A 80 -5.51 18.21 0.53
CA LEU A 80 -6.22 18.56 -0.70
C LEU A 80 -5.28 18.34 -1.89
N ILE A 81 -5.74 17.62 -2.90
CA ILE A 81 -5.04 17.45 -4.17
C ILE A 81 -5.87 18.20 -5.21
N ASP A 82 -5.28 19.24 -5.80
CA ASP A 82 -5.96 20.13 -6.76
C ASP A 82 -7.28 20.74 -6.24
N GLY A 83 -7.31 21.09 -4.95
CA GLY A 83 -8.47 21.70 -4.29
C GLY A 83 -9.55 20.72 -3.80
N GLU A 84 -9.41 19.44 -4.12
CA GLU A 84 -10.35 18.39 -3.72
C GLU A 84 -9.76 17.51 -2.60
N PRO A 85 -10.58 16.95 -1.69
CA PRO A 85 -10.12 16.01 -0.68
C PRO A 85 -9.34 14.83 -1.28
N ALA A 86 -8.19 14.53 -0.69
CA ALA A 86 -7.38 13.40 -1.13
C ALA A 86 -8.10 12.07 -0.85
N THR A 87 -8.12 11.20 -1.86
CA THR A 87 -8.52 9.80 -1.74
C THR A 87 -7.30 8.91 -2.02
N PRO A 88 -7.32 7.62 -1.65
CA PRO A 88 -6.24 6.70 -1.99
C PRO A 88 -5.91 6.70 -3.50
N ASP A 89 -6.92 6.66 -4.37
CA ASP A 89 -6.70 6.73 -5.82
C ASP A 89 -6.10 8.09 -6.25
N ARG A 90 -6.56 9.21 -5.69
CA ARG A 90 -5.95 10.53 -6.01
C ARG A 90 -4.51 10.65 -5.52
N LEU A 91 -4.17 10.05 -4.37
CA LEU A 91 -2.79 10.00 -3.88
C LEU A 91 -1.90 9.17 -4.80
N ILE A 92 -2.42 8.06 -5.32
CA ILE A 92 -1.70 7.21 -6.29
C ILE A 92 -1.46 7.96 -7.60
N ASP A 93 -2.47 8.67 -8.11
CA ASP A 93 -2.41 9.25 -9.46
C ASP A 93 -1.75 10.64 -9.49
N ASN A 94 -2.01 11.50 -8.49
CA ASN A 94 -1.63 12.91 -8.49
C ASN A 94 -1.03 13.37 -7.16
N GLY A 95 -0.78 12.45 -6.24
CA GLY A 95 -0.29 12.77 -4.91
C GLY A 95 1.23 12.98 -4.84
N PRO A 96 1.73 13.57 -3.75
CA PRO A 96 3.16 13.66 -3.49
C PRO A 96 3.77 12.26 -3.34
N GLU A 97 4.83 11.96 -4.07
CA GLU A 97 5.48 10.65 -4.07
C GLU A 97 5.97 10.24 -2.67
N GLU A 98 6.48 11.19 -1.89
CA GLU A 98 6.94 10.94 -0.52
C GLU A 98 5.81 10.45 0.40
N LEU A 99 4.60 10.99 0.22
CA LEU A 99 3.42 10.59 1.00
C LEU A 99 2.88 9.23 0.54
N PHE A 100 2.94 8.94 -0.77
CA PHE A 100 2.64 7.60 -1.28
C PHE A 100 3.58 6.55 -0.66
N ARG A 101 4.89 6.82 -0.62
CA ARG A 101 5.88 5.92 -0.01
C ARG A 101 5.65 5.72 1.48
N GLU A 102 5.35 6.79 2.22
CA GLU A 102 5.02 6.68 3.65
C GLU A 102 3.76 5.84 3.89
N ALA A 103 2.71 6.03 3.08
CA ALA A 103 1.50 5.24 3.16
C ALA A 103 1.77 3.75 2.84
N LEU A 104 2.57 3.48 1.81
CA LEU A 104 2.99 2.13 1.44
C LEU A 104 3.73 1.43 2.58
N GLU A 105 4.71 2.10 3.20
CA GLU A 105 5.45 1.53 4.33
C GLU A 105 4.55 1.26 5.54
N ALA A 106 3.64 2.19 5.85
CA ALA A 106 2.70 2.02 6.95
C ALA A 106 1.75 0.84 6.71
N VAL A 107 1.25 0.67 5.48
CA VAL A 107 0.41 -0.47 5.11
C VAL A 107 1.21 -1.78 5.15
N LYS A 108 2.44 -1.81 4.63
CA LYS A 108 3.31 -3.00 4.68
C LYS A 108 3.64 -3.40 6.13
N SER A 109 3.87 -2.42 7.01
CA SER A 109 4.08 -2.66 8.43
C SER A 109 2.88 -3.36 9.05
N GLU A 110 1.65 -2.86 8.82
CA GLU A 110 0.43 -3.51 9.30
C GLU A 110 0.24 -4.94 8.73
N CYS A 111 0.63 -5.17 7.47
CA CYS A 111 0.61 -6.51 6.88
C CYS A 111 1.57 -7.47 7.62
N SER A 112 2.82 -7.03 7.80
CA SER A 112 3.91 -7.85 8.37
C SER A 112 3.77 -8.12 9.87
N LEU A 113 3.29 -7.14 10.64
CA LEU A 113 2.96 -7.31 12.07
C LEU A 113 1.95 -8.45 12.23
N SER A 114 0.97 -8.54 11.34
CA SER A 114 -0.05 -9.58 11.41
C SER A 114 0.42 -10.98 10.99
N GLU A 115 1.60 -11.10 10.36
CA GLU A 115 2.30 -12.38 10.12
C GLU A 115 3.16 -12.79 11.32
N ALA A 116 3.84 -11.81 11.94
CA ALA A 116 4.66 -12.03 13.13
C ALA A 116 3.80 -12.38 14.37
N GLU A 117 2.66 -11.72 14.56
CA GLU A 117 1.68 -12.01 15.62
C GLU A 117 1.04 -13.40 15.49
N ARG A 118 1.06 -14.02 14.30
CA ARG A 118 0.53 -15.38 14.08
C ARG A 118 1.53 -16.48 14.48
N LYS A 119 2.82 -16.15 14.66
CA LYS A 119 3.87 -17.12 15.01
C LYS A 119 4.09 -17.27 16.53
N ASN A 120 3.39 -16.49 17.36
CA ASN A 120 3.40 -16.57 18.83
C ASN A 120 2.03 -16.97 19.36
#